data_AF-A0A8J8AA24-F1
#
_entry.id   AF-A0A8J8AA24-F1
#
_cell.length_a   1.000
_cell.length_b   1.000
_cell.length_c   1.000
_cell.angle_alpha   90.00
_cell.angle_beta   90.00
_cell.angle_gamma   90.00
#
_symmetry.space_group_name_H-M   'P 1'
#
loop_
_entity.id
_entity.type
_entity.pdbx_description
1 polymer ?
#
loop_
_entity_poly.entity_id
_entity_poly.type
_entity_poly.pdbx_seq_one_letter_code
_entity_poly.pdbx_strand_id
1 'polypeptide(L)'
;MGYLSDMLSKEYGNLEVREVYSTKLGETDVEILEASVGGEKFIAMFQSVPVKENLYKWSIIITSAHNTRTLKGMDTLEGIKLALKSSIDAMMAGMGKG
;
A
#
# COMPACT_ATOMS: atom_id res chain seq x y z
N MET A 1 -9.30 7.44 -6.92
CA MET A 1 -7.84 7.33 -6.80
C MET A 1 -7.47 7.71 -5.40
N GLY A 2 -6.49 7.03 -4.81
CA GLY A 2 -6.11 7.14 -3.40
C GLY A 2 -6.57 5.94 -2.55
N TYR A 3 -6.77 4.76 -3.13
CA TYR A 3 -7.22 3.59 -2.38
C TYR A 3 -6.24 3.22 -1.27
N LEU A 4 -4.94 3.19 -1.59
CA LEU A 4 -3.91 2.83 -0.61
C LEU A 4 -3.76 3.95 0.44
N SER A 5 -3.75 5.22 0.02
CA SER A 5 -3.65 6.35 0.95
C SER A 5 -4.83 6.40 1.91
N ASP A 6 -6.05 6.27 1.39
CA ASP A 6 -7.28 6.29 2.19
C ASP A 6 -7.33 5.12 3.18
N MET A 7 -6.92 3.93 2.72
CA MET A 7 -6.84 2.75 3.58
C MET A 7 -5.85 2.99 4.73
N LEU A 8 -4.66 3.50 4.43
CA LEU A 8 -3.64 3.75 5.44
C LEU A 8 -4.09 4.80 6.45
N SER A 9 -4.59 5.94 6.00
CA SER A 9 -5.04 7.02 6.90
C SER A 9 -6.22 6.62 7.78
N LYS A 10 -7.10 5.73 7.31
CA LYS A 10 -8.25 5.22 8.10
C LYS A 10 -7.85 4.15 9.11
N GLU A 11 -6.95 3.24 8.75
CA GLU A 11 -6.57 2.11 9.60
C GLU A 11 -5.47 2.48 10.61
N TYR A 12 -4.61 3.45 10.28
CA TYR A 12 -3.42 3.77 11.04
C TYR A 12 -3.33 5.27 11.34
N GLY A 13 -4.03 5.70 12.41
CA GLY A 13 -4.11 7.11 12.79
C GLY A 13 -2.79 7.76 13.22
N ASN A 14 -1.73 6.96 13.41
CA ASN A 14 -0.37 7.42 13.74
C ASN A 14 0.59 7.43 12.53
N LEU A 15 0.15 7.00 11.34
CA LEU A 15 0.93 7.11 10.12
C LEU A 15 0.68 8.45 9.46
N GLU A 16 1.74 9.23 9.27
CA GLU A 16 1.72 10.35 8.34
C GLU A 16 1.88 9.81 6.93
N VAL A 17 0.83 9.94 6.12
CA VAL A 17 0.79 9.43 4.74
C VAL A 17 0.84 10.61 3.78
N ARG A 18 1.79 10.57 2.85
CA ARG A 18 1.93 11.55 1.77
C ARG A 18 1.87 10.82 0.43
N GLU A 19 0.87 11.15 -0.38
CA GLU A 19 0.84 10.72 -1.77
C GLU A 19 1.99 11.40 -2.55
N VAL A 20 2.78 10.59 -3.25
CA VAL A 20 3.92 11.05 -4.07
C VAL A 20 3.52 11.10 -5.54
N TYR A 21 2.76 10.10 -5.99
CA TYR A 21 2.31 9.98 -7.37
C TYR A 21 1.04 9.14 -7.42
N SER A 22 0.06 9.57 -8.20
CA SER A 22 -1.17 8.84 -8.41
C SER A 22 -1.64 9.07 -9.82
N THR A 23 -1.78 8.00 -10.61
CA THR A 23 -2.18 8.10 -12.01
C THR A 23 -2.89 6.85 -12.49
N LYS A 24 -3.48 6.93 -13.68
CA LYS A 24 -3.94 5.78 -14.45
C LYS A 24 -3.09 5.60 -15.70
N LEU A 25 -2.39 4.48 -15.82
CA LEU A 25 -1.57 4.08 -16.97
C LEU A 25 -2.32 3.02 -17.80
N GLY A 26 -3.03 3.47 -18.84
CA GLY A 26 -3.95 2.59 -19.58
C GLY A 26 -5.11 2.17 -18.67
N GLU A 27 -5.23 0.87 -18.40
CA GLU A 27 -6.18 0.32 -17.42
C GLU A 27 -5.60 0.10 -16.02
N THR A 28 -4.33 0.47 -15.81
CA THR A 28 -3.66 0.25 -14.51
C THR A 28 -3.72 1.50 -13.66
N ASP A 29 -4.40 1.43 -12.52
CA ASP A 29 -4.25 2.43 -11.47
C ASP A 29 -2.90 2.23 -10.78
N VAL A 30 -2.16 3.30 -10.58
CA VAL A 30 -0.85 3.31 -9.93
C VAL A 30 -0.85 4.38 -8.85
N GLU A 31 -0.50 3.98 -7.63
CA GLU A 31 -0.37 4.84 -6.46
C GLU A 31 1.00 4.64 -5.83
N ILE A 32 1.74 5.72 -5.62
CA ILE A 32 3.00 5.74 -4.88
C ILE A 32 2.82 6.71 -3.72
N LEU A 33 3.11 6.25 -2.52
CA LEU A 33 3.06 7.07 -1.31
C LEU A 33 4.30 6.86 -0.45
N GLU A 34 4.61 7.89 0.33
CA GLU A 34 5.53 7.83 1.46
C GLU A 34 4.68 7.77 2.74
N ALA A 35 5.03 6.88 3.66
CA ALA A 35 4.43 6.82 4.98
C ALA A 35 5.52 6.88 6.04
N SER A 36 5.25 7.62 7.13
CA SER A 36 6.19 7.81 8.22
C SER A 36 5.56 7.69 9.59
N VAL A 37 6.33 7.15 10.53
CA VAL A 37 6.00 7.07 11.96
C VAL A 37 7.29 7.13 12.78
N GLY A 38 7.34 7.97 13.81
CA GLY A 38 8.47 8.02 14.73
C GLY A 38 9.83 8.34 14.11
N GLY A 39 9.86 9.06 12.99
CA GLY A 39 11.11 9.37 12.26
C GLY A 39 11.55 8.31 11.25
N GLU A 40 10.92 7.13 11.26
CA GLU A 40 11.13 6.12 10.24
C GLU A 40 10.15 6.26 9.07
N LYS A 41 10.56 5.78 7.89
CA LYS A 41 9.80 5.91 6.65
C LYS A 41 9.77 4.63 5.84
N PHE A 42 8.68 4.44 5.11
CA PHE A 42 8.61 3.50 4.00
C PHE A 42 7.93 4.13 2.79
N ILE A 43 8.27 3.62 1.61
CA ILE A 43 7.58 3.94 0.35
C ILE A 43 6.76 2.71 -0.05
N ALA A 44 5.53 2.96 -0.48
CA ALA A 44 4.67 1.91 -1.05
C ALA A 44 4.27 2.30 -2.47
N MET A 45 4.41 1.37 -3.41
CA MET A 45 3.86 1.45 -4.76
C MET A 45 2.80 0.38 -4.91
N PHE A 46 1.55 0.78 -5.03
CA PHE A 46 0.41 -0.08 -5.31
C PHE A 46 -0.04 0.07 -6.76
N GLN A 47 -0.36 -1.05 -7.37
CA GLN A 47 -0.89 -1.11 -8.73
C GLN A 47 -2.12 -2.02 -8.75
N SER A 48 -3.15 -1.62 -9.49
CA SER A 48 -4.34 -2.44 -9.69
C SER A 48 -4.89 -2.31 -11.10
N VAL A 49 -5.40 -3.40 -11.65
CA VAL A 49 -6.09 -3.47 -12.93
C VAL A 49 -7.44 -4.15 -12.70
N PRO A 50 -8.57 -3.51 -13.05
CA PRO A 50 -9.87 -4.17 -12.99
C PRO A 50 -9.93 -5.30 -14.03
N VAL A 51 -10.39 -6.49 -13.61
CA VAL A 51 -10.50 -7.67 -14.48
C VAL A 51 -11.95 -7.94 -14.86
N LYS A 52 -12.85 -7.90 -13.88
CA LYS A 52 -14.30 -8.00 -14.01
C LYS A 52 -14.95 -7.43 -12.75
N GLU A 53 -16.27 -7.39 -12.69
CA GLU A 53 -17.03 -6.84 -11.57
C GLU A 53 -16.40 -7.15 -10.20
N ASN A 54 -15.94 -6.09 -9.52
CA ASN A 54 -15.31 -6.11 -8.21
C ASN A 54 -14.11 -7.07 -8.05
N LEU A 55 -13.40 -7.42 -9.13
CA LEU A 55 -12.20 -8.25 -9.11
C LEU A 55 -11.04 -7.53 -9.77
N TYR A 56 -9.92 -7.43 -9.06
CA TYR A 56 -8.75 -6.68 -9.48
C TYR A 56 -7.51 -7.57 -9.46
N LYS A 57 -6.70 -7.49 -10.51
CA LYS A 57 -5.31 -7.97 -10.48
C LYS A 57 -4.47 -6.86 -9.87
N TRP A 58 -3.69 -7.17 -8.85
CA TRP A 58 -3.00 -6.14 -8.07
C TRP A 58 -1.59 -6.57 -7.68
N SER A 59 -0.75 -5.59 -7.38
CA SER A 59 0.54 -5.78 -6.75
C SER A 59 0.90 -4.60 -5.85
N ILE A 60 1.69 -4.87 -4.83
CA ILE A 60 2.28 -3.83 -3.99
C ILE A 60 3.75 -4.12 -3.77
N ILE A 61 4.57 -3.07 -3.81
CA ILE A 61 5.94 -3.07 -3.30
C ILE A 61 5.95 -2.12 -2.11
N ILE A 62 6.39 -2.59 -0.95
CA ILE A 62 6.59 -1.77 0.26
C ILE A 62 8.06 -1.86 0.63
N THR A 63 8.73 -0.73 0.77
CA THR A 63 10.17 -0.69 1.06
C THR A 63 10.53 0.35 2.11
N SER A 64 11.36 -0.02 3.08
CA SER A 64 12.07 0.91 3.98
C SER A 64 13.58 0.73 3.85
N ALA A 65 14.34 1.40 4.70
CA ALA A 65 15.79 1.24 4.81
C ALA A 65 16.24 -0.20 5.16
N HIS A 66 15.39 -1.00 5.80
CA HIS A 66 15.76 -2.28 6.38
C HIS A 66 15.12 -3.49 5.69
N ASN A 67 14.05 -3.28 4.93
CA ASN A 67 13.31 -4.39 4.33
C ASN A 67 12.51 -3.95 3.11
N THR A 68 12.32 -4.89 2.17
CA THR A 68 11.42 -4.74 1.03
C THR A 68 10.49 -5.94 0.97
N ARG A 69 9.19 -5.70 0.80
CA ARG A 69 8.17 -6.72 0.59
C ARG A 69 7.47 -6.48 -0.72
N THR A 70 7.23 -7.55 -1.47
CA THR A 70 6.44 -7.52 -2.70
C THR A 70 5.34 -8.55 -2.62
N LEU A 71 4.12 -8.13 -2.95
CA LEU A 71 2.97 -9.01 -3.06
C LEU A 71 2.28 -8.77 -4.37
N LYS A 72 1.55 -9.78 -4.83
CA LYS A 72 0.65 -9.68 -5.96
C LYS A 72 -0.47 -10.68 -5.78
N GLY A 73 -1.61 -10.38 -6.37
CA GLY A 73 -2.77 -11.26 -6.28
C GLY A 73 -3.83 -10.87 -7.28
N MET A 74 -4.94 -11.58 -7.17
CA MET A 74 -6.18 -11.26 -7.86
C MET A 74 -7.31 -11.46 -6.87
N ASP A 75 -7.94 -10.37 -6.44
CA ASP A 75 -8.94 -10.40 -5.38
C ASP A 75 -9.91 -9.21 -5.51
N THR A 76 -10.97 -9.26 -4.73
CA THR A 76 -11.86 -8.11 -4.48
C THR A 76 -11.14 -7.01 -3.72
N LEU A 77 -11.69 -5.79 -3.70
CA LEU A 77 -11.11 -4.70 -2.90
C LEU A 77 -10.98 -5.07 -1.42
N GLU A 78 -11.98 -5.76 -0.84
CA GLU A 78 -11.93 -6.22 0.54
C GLU A 78 -10.81 -7.24 0.79
N GLY A 79 -10.62 -8.20 -0.12
CA GLY A 79 -9.52 -9.16 -0.03
C GLY A 79 -8.15 -8.50 -0.19
N ILE A 80 -8.04 -7.51 -1.09
CA ILE A 80 -6.85 -6.66 -1.21
C ILE A 80 -6.58 -5.95 0.12
N LYS A 81 -7.59 -5.30 0.70
CA LYS A 81 -7.46 -4.58 1.99
C LYS A 81 -6.86 -5.47 3.07
N LEU A 82 -7.37 -6.69 3.22
CA LEU A 82 -6.89 -7.67 4.20
C LEU A 82 -5.43 -8.07 3.95
N ALA A 83 -5.06 -8.35 2.69
CA ALA A 83 -3.70 -8.73 2.33
C ALA A 83 -2.70 -7.58 2.55
N LEU A 84 -3.10 -6.35 2.22
CA LEU A 84 -2.29 -5.15 2.44
C LEU A 84 -2.08 -4.89 3.93
N LYS A 85 -3.14 -4.96 4.74
CA LYS A 85 -3.08 -4.76 6.20
C LYS A 85 -2.02 -5.63 6.87
N SER A 86 -2.05 -6.93 6.59
CA SER A 86 -1.05 -7.88 7.13
C SER A 86 0.40 -7.50 6.80
N SER A 87 0.62 -6.93 5.61
CA SER A 87 1.96 -6.58 5.14
C SER A 87 2.45 -5.24 5.65
N ILE A 88 1.54 -4.27 5.81
CA ILE A 88 1.83 -2.98 6.45
C ILE A 88 2.08 -3.19 7.94
N ASP A 89 1.28 -4.00 8.63
CA ASP A 89 1.50 -4.35 10.04
C ASP A 89 2.89 -4.95 10.26
N ALA A 90 3.28 -5.90 9.40
CA ALA A 90 4.60 -6.51 9.46
C ALA A 90 5.73 -5.52 9.13
N MET A 91 5.44 -4.48 8.34
CA MET A 91 6.39 -3.41 8.04
C MET A 91 6.58 -2.49 9.24
N MET A 92 5.48 -1.99 9.81
CA MET A 92 5.49 -1.13 10.98
C MET A 92 6.08 -1.82 12.22
N ALA A 93 5.82 -3.11 12.41
CA ALA A 93 6.43 -3.88 13.49
C ALA A 93 7.95 -4.02 13.34
N GLY A 94 8.47 -3.95 12.11
CA GLY A 94 9.91 -3.86 11.83
C GLY A 94 10.49 -2.49 12.16
N MET A 95 9.67 -1.44 12.09
CA MET A 95 10.07 -0.04 12.31
C MET A 95 10.15 0.34 13.79
N GLY A 96 9.29 -0.22 14.63
CA GLY A 96 9.29 0.05 16.08
C GLY A 96 10.44 -0.59 16.89
N LYS A 97 11.53 -1.04 16.26
CA LYS A 97 12.66 -1.72 16.90
C LYS A 97 13.97 -0.93 16.87
N GLY A 98 13.94 0.34 16.40
CA GLY A 98 15.07 1.26 16.40
C GLY A 98 15.29 1.95 17.74
#